data_AF-A0A358GCC5-F1
#
_entry.id   AF-A0A358GCC5-F1
#
_cell.length_a   1.000
_cell.length_b   1.000
_cell.length_c   1.000
_cell.angle_alpha   90.00
_cell.angle_beta   90.00
_cell.angle_gamma   90.00
#
_symmetry.space_group_name_H-M   'P 1'
#
loop_
_entity.id
_entity.type
_entity.pdbx_description
1 polymer ?
#
loop_
_entity_poly.entity_id
_entity_poly.type
_entity_poly.pdbx_seq_one_letter_code
_entity_poly.pdbx_strand_id
1 'polypeptide(L)'
;MAEISAILLNAGASVTPAMKESVKRIGKDFEFFREKFNKDSVDEVLDALLQLYRLFDVEPVANRIMNDGTAPIQVTATTWSKQHQELWEYLIPPQGHAQTVQGEVIRITGRVSHEVLNNGGGNWDAEYRKMLDALTRHLGSGAPLAPVLLQEAADLAGRLRNGSDYGCAC
;
A
#
# COMPACT_ATOMS: atom_id res chain seq x y z
N MET A 1 -12.90 -20.56 -3.71
CA MET A 1 -13.50 -19.58 -2.76
C MET A 1 -14.91 -19.18 -3.16
N ALA A 2 -15.15 -18.77 -4.41
CA ALA A 2 -16.50 -18.41 -4.90
C ALA A 2 -17.52 -19.54 -4.73
N GLU A 3 -17.13 -20.77 -5.10
CA GLU A 3 -17.99 -21.96 -4.97
C GLU A 3 -18.39 -22.25 -3.52
N ILE A 4 -17.42 -22.28 -2.59
CA ILE A 4 -17.68 -22.46 -1.15
C ILE A 4 -18.59 -21.36 -0.62
N SER A 5 -18.37 -20.10 -1.04
CA SER A 5 -19.21 -18.98 -0.62
C SER A 5 -20.65 -19.14 -1.09
N ALA A 6 -20.86 -19.58 -2.34
CA ALA A 6 -22.19 -19.86 -2.87
C ALA A 6 -22.89 -20.97 -2.08
N ILE A 7 -22.19 -22.05 -1.74
CA ILE A 7 -22.74 -23.14 -0.92
C ILE A 7 -23.21 -22.63 0.44
N LEU A 8 -22.39 -21.85 1.14
CA LEU A 8 -22.72 -21.33 2.47
C LEU A 8 -23.90 -20.35 2.44
N LEU A 9 -23.94 -19.45 1.45
CA LEU A 9 -25.06 -18.52 1.28
C LEU A 9 -26.36 -19.24 0.93
N ASN A 10 -26.32 -20.25 0.06
CA ASN A 10 -27.48 -21.08 -0.25
C ASN A 10 -27.96 -21.90 0.95
N ALA A 11 -27.06 -22.26 1.88
CA ALA A 11 -27.40 -22.90 3.15
C ALA A 11 -27.99 -21.93 4.20
N GLY A 12 -28.17 -20.64 3.86
CA GLY A 12 -28.82 -19.63 4.70
C GLY A 12 -27.87 -18.71 5.47
N ALA A 13 -26.56 -18.75 5.19
CA ALA A 13 -25.64 -17.77 5.78
C ALA A 13 -25.99 -16.34 5.32
N SER A 14 -25.97 -15.41 6.26
CA SER A 14 -26.25 -13.99 5.96
C SER A 14 -24.97 -13.26 5.57
N VAL A 15 -25.07 -12.41 4.53
CA VAL A 15 -23.97 -11.52 4.14
C VAL A 15 -23.79 -10.43 5.20
N THR A 16 -22.55 -10.26 5.67
CA THR A 16 -22.18 -9.23 6.65
C THR A 16 -21.33 -8.13 6.02
N PRO A 17 -21.27 -6.92 6.61
CA PRO A 17 -20.38 -5.86 6.15
C PRO A 17 -18.90 -6.28 6.12
N ALA A 18 -18.44 -7.07 7.09
CA ALA A 18 -17.07 -7.57 7.14
C ALA A 18 -16.74 -8.51 5.97
N MET A 19 -17.70 -9.31 5.52
CA MET A 19 -17.55 -10.14 4.32
C MET A 19 -17.43 -9.29 3.06
N LYS A 20 -18.28 -8.26 2.91
CA LYS A 20 -18.19 -7.30 1.79
C LYS A 20 -16.82 -6.63 1.74
N GLU A 21 -16.30 -6.16 2.88
CA GLU A 21 -14.96 -5.56 2.96
C GLU A 21 -13.83 -6.56 2.65
N SER A 22 -14.02 -7.84 2.97
CA SER A 22 -13.07 -8.89 2.62
C SER A 22 -13.04 -9.15 1.13
N VAL A 23 -14.20 -9.19 0.46
CA VAL A 23 -14.30 -9.30 -1.01
C VAL A 23 -13.65 -8.11 -1.70
N LYS A 24 -13.90 -6.88 -1.21
CA LYS A 24 -13.21 -5.68 -1.72
C LYS A 24 -11.69 -5.78 -1.59
N ARG A 25 -11.19 -6.31 -0.46
CA ARG A 25 -9.74 -6.50 -0.24
C ARG A 25 -9.14 -7.49 -1.23
N ILE A 26 -9.80 -8.64 -1.45
CA ILE A 26 -9.38 -9.62 -2.46
C ILE A 26 -9.30 -8.97 -3.84
N GLY A 27 -10.29 -8.12 -4.17
CA GLY A 27 -10.30 -7.33 -5.40
C GLY A 27 -9.10 -6.41 -5.55
N LYS A 28 -8.79 -5.65 -4.51
CA LYS A 28 -7.61 -4.77 -4.48
C LYS A 28 -6.31 -5.55 -4.62
N ASP A 29 -6.19 -6.68 -3.93
CA ASP A 29 -5.01 -7.54 -4.00
C ASP A 29 -4.85 -8.10 -5.42
N PHE A 30 -5.94 -8.57 -6.03
CA PHE A 30 -5.94 -9.05 -7.42
C PHE A 30 -5.43 -7.97 -8.38
N GLU A 31 -6.00 -6.75 -8.31
CA GLU A 31 -5.57 -5.64 -9.16
C GLU A 31 -4.13 -5.20 -8.91
N PHE A 32 -3.67 -5.26 -7.66
CA PHE A 32 -2.29 -4.93 -7.31
C PHE A 32 -1.28 -5.91 -7.93
N PHE A 33 -1.63 -7.19 -8.03
CA PHE A 33 -0.78 -8.24 -8.60
C PHE A 33 -1.13 -8.64 -10.05
N ARG A 34 -2.13 -8.02 -10.67
CA ARG A 34 -2.74 -8.44 -11.95
C ARG A 34 -1.72 -8.72 -13.06
N GLU A 35 -0.77 -7.81 -13.28
CA GLU A 35 0.26 -7.96 -14.33
C GLU A 35 1.21 -9.14 -14.13
N LYS A 36 1.26 -9.71 -12.91
CA LYS A 36 2.12 -10.85 -12.56
C LYS A 36 1.38 -12.18 -12.55
N PHE A 37 0.05 -12.19 -12.72
CA PHE A 37 -0.67 -13.45 -12.85
C PHE A 37 -0.21 -14.19 -14.10
N ASN A 38 -0.27 -15.52 -14.01
CA ASN A 38 -0.09 -16.34 -15.20
C ASN A 38 -1.20 -15.97 -16.21
N LYS A 39 -0.80 -15.64 -17.44
CA LYS A 39 -1.73 -15.26 -18.51
C LYS A 39 -2.76 -16.35 -18.79
N ASP A 40 -2.39 -17.60 -18.57
CA ASP A 40 -3.27 -18.74 -18.82
C ASP A 40 -4.33 -18.93 -17.72
N SER A 41 -4.18 -18.28 -16.56
CA SER A 41 -5.09 -18.42 -15.41
C SER A 41 -5.73 -17.11 -14.93
N VAL A 42 -5.29 -15.96 -15.45
CA VAL A 42 -5.78 -14.64 -14.99
C VAL A 42 -7.27 -14.47 -15.24
N ASP A 43 -7.78 -15.00 -16.36
CA ASP A 43 -9.20 -14.92 -16.71
C ASP A 43 -10.06 -15.78 -15.78
N GLU A 44 -9.62 -17.00 -15.43
CA GLU A 44 -10.34 -17.85 -14.47
C GLU A 44 -10.41 -17.21 -13.08
N VAL A 45 -9.31 -16.60 -12.63
CA VAL A 45 -9.27 -15.88 -11.35
C VAL A 45 -10.18 -14.66 -11.38
N LEU A 46 -10.20 -13.91 -12.49
CA LEU A 46 -11.08 -12.78 -12.69
C LEU A 46 -12.56 -13.21 -12.68
N ASP A 47 -12.92 -14.29 -13.35
CA ASP A 47 -14.29 -14.82 -13.38
C ASP A 47 -14.77 -15.23 -11.99
N ALA A 48 -13.90 -15.91 -11.22
CA ALA A 48 -14.18 -16.27 -9.84
C ALA A 48 -14.35 -15.04 -8.93
N LEU A 49 -13.54 -13.99 -9.15
CA LEU A 49 -13.66 -12.73 -8.41
C LEU A 49 -14.94 -11.97 -8.79
N LEU A 50 -15.31 -11.92 -10.07
CA LEU A 50 -16.57 -11.36 -10.53
C LEU A 50 -17.78 -12.10 -9.93
N GLN A 51 -17.67 -13.42 -9.75
CA GLN A 51 -18.69 -14.18 -9.04
C GLN A 51 -18.78 -13.80 -7.56
N LEU A 52 -17.66 -13.58 -6.88
CA LEU A 52 -17.66 -13.07 -5.49
C LEU A 52 -18.33 -11.69 -5.39
N TYR A 53 -18.03 -10.76 -6.29
CA TYR A 53 -18.69 -9.45 -6.31
C TYR A 53 -20.21 -9.57 -6.42
N ARG A 54 -20.71 -10.46 -7.31
CA ARG A 54 -22.15 -10.72 -7.44
C ARG A 54 -22.75 -11.35 -6.19
N LEU A 55 -22.11 -12.37 -5.62
CA LEU A 55 -22.63 -13.10 -4.45
C LEU A 55 -22.75 -12.20 -3.21
N PHE A 56 -21.81 -11.28 -3.03
CA PHE A 56 -21.76 -10.42 -1.85
C PHE A 56 -22.31 -9.02 -2.11
N ASP A 57 -22.82 -8.73 -3.30
CA ASP A 57 -23.33 -7.41 -3.70
C ASP A 57 -22.30 -6.30 -3.40
N VAL A 58 -21.15 -6.43 -4.04
CA VAL A 58 -20.00 -5.53 -3.93
C VAL A 58 -19.66 -5.01 -5.32
N GLU A 59 -19.50 -3.69 -5.44
CA GLU A 59 -19.04 -3.08 -6.69
C GLU A 59 -17.62 -3.57 -7.02
N PRO A 60 -17.36 -4.02 -8.27
CA PRO A 60 -16.04 -4.45 -8.68
C PRO A 60 -14.98 -3.36 -8.46
N VAL A 61 -13.84 -3.75 -7.90
CA VAL A 61 -12.68 -2.86 -7.79
C VAL A 61 -12.21 -2.48 -9.19
N ALA A 62 -12.01 -1.19 -9.43
CA ALA A 62 -11.53 -0.68 -10.70
C ALA A 62 -10.11 -1.16 -11.01
N ASN A 63 -9.80 -1.29 -12.29
CA ASN A 63 -8.46 -1.67 -12.73
C ASN A 63 -7.42 -0.70 -12.18
N ARG A 64 -6.30 -1.24 -11.69
CA ARG A 64 -5.20 -0.43 -11.21
C ARG A 64 -4.53 0.31 -12.36
N ILE A 65 -4.30 1.61 -12.17
CA ILE A 65 -3.51 2.45 -13.08
C ILE A 65 -2.16 2.69 -12.42
N MET A 66 -1.07 2.45 -13.14
CA MET A 66 0.28 2.76 -12.70
C MET A 66 0.84 3.96 -13.47
N ASN A 67 1.61 4.79 -12.79
CA ASN A 67 2.38 5.85 -13.44
C ASN A 67 3.47 5.24 -14.33
N ASP A 68 3.71 5.86 -15.49
CA ASP A 68 4.69 5.42 -16.49
C ASP A 68 6.13 5.95 -16.22
N GLY A 69 6.32 6.66 -15.10
CA GLY A 69 7.59 7.26 -14.71
C GLY A 69 7.89 8.61 -15.36
N THR A 70 7.04 9.07 -16.29
CA THR A 70 7.25 10.32 -17.05
C THR A 70 6.10 11.31 -16.88
N ALA A 71 4.87 10.82 -16.75
CA ALA A 71 3.69 11.64 -16.56
C ALA A 71 3.72 12.33 -15.18
N PRO A 72 3.27 13.60 -15.08
CA PRO A 72 3.18 14.30 -13.80
C PRO A 72 2.35 13.52 -12.79
N ILE A 73 2.87 13.39 -11.56
CA ILE A 73 2.16 12.72 -10.47
C ILE A 73 1.02 13.63 -10.01
N GLN A 74 -0.21 13.13 -10.09
CA GLN A 74 -1.42 13.82 -9.63
C GLN A 74 -2.05 13.00 -8.49
N VAL A 75 -2.54 13.69 -7.47
CA VAL A 75 -3.21 13.07 -6.32
C VAL A 75 -4.52 13.80 -6.09
N THR A 76 -5.62 13.05 -6.01
CA THR A 76 -6.98 13.58 -5.91
C THR A 76 -7.52 13.54 -4.47
N ALA A 77 -6.97 12.66 -3.63
CA ALA A 77 -7.33 12.58 -2.23
C ALA A 77 -6.96 13.85 -1.47
N THR A 78 -7.78 14.18 -0.47
CA THR A 78 -7.64 15.40 0.33
C THR A 78 -6.98 15.20 1.69
N THR A 79 -6.95 13.97 2.20
CA THR A 79 -6.30 13.65 3.48
C THR A 79 -4.98 12.95 3.26
N TRP A 80 -3.97 13.26 4.08
CA TRP A 80 -2.61 12.71 3.90
C TRP A 80 -2.60 11.17 3.82
N SER A 81 -3.42 10.49 4.63
CA SER A 81 -3.46 9.03 4.64
C SER A 81 -4.05 8.46 3.35
N LYS A 82 -5.09 9.09 2.81
CA LYS A 82 -5.66 8.69 1.52
C LYS A 82 -4.73 9.04 0.36
N GLN A 83 -4.02 10.17 0.44
CA GLN A 83 -3.00 10.57 -0.53
C GLN A 83 -1.84 9.57 -0.57
N HIS A 84 -1.36 9.12 0.60
CA HIS A 84 -0.31 8.11 0.67
C HIS A 84 -0.77 6.78 0.06
N GLN A 85 -1.99 6.34 0.36
CA GLN A 85 -2.56 5.13 -0.25
C GLN A 85 -2.71 5.27 -1.77
N GLU A 86 -3.20 6.41 -2.26
CA GLU A 86 -3.33 6.70 -3.70
C GLU A 86 -1.95 6.67 -4.38
N LEU A 87 -0.94 7.29 -3.77
CA LEU A 87 0.44 7.25 -4.27
C LEU A 87 1.04 5.83 -4.23
N TRP A 88 0.71 5.04 -3.19
CA TRP A 88 1.15 3.65 -3.10
C TRP A 88 0.59 2.82 -4.26
N GLU A 89 -0.71 2.92 -4.49
CA GLU A 89 -1.39 2.25 -5.60
C GLU A 89 -0.92 2.77 -6.96
N TYR A 90 -0.55 4.04 -7.08
CA TYR A 90 -0.17 4.63 -8.36
C TYR A 90 1.32 4.41 -8.73
N LEU A 91 2.23 4.38 -7.75
CA LEU A 91 3.68 4.41 -8.00
C LEU A 91 4.42 3.12 -7.67
N ILE A 92 3.87 2.24 -6.81
CA ILE A 92 4.63 1.15 -6.21
C ILE A 92 4.33 -0.19 -6.89
N PRO A 93 5.24 -0.75 -7.70
CA PRO A 93 4.99 -2.06 -8.29
C PRO A 93 4.90 -3.13 -7.20
N PRO A 94 4.15 -4.22 -7.46
CA PRO A 94 3.98 -5.29 -6.50
C PRO A 94 5.28 -5.99 -6.10
N GLN A 95 6.26 -5.99 -7.00
CA GLN A 95 7.59 -6.58 -6.80
C GLN A 95 8.65 -5.76 -7.55
N GLY A 96 9.91 -5.90 -7.15
CA GLY A 96 11.01 -5.13 -7.73
C GLY A 96 10.97 -3.66 -7.30
N HIS A 97 11.76 -2.82 -7.97
CA HIS A 97 11.91 -1.40 -7.64
C HIS A 97 10.81 -0.57 -8.31
N ALA A 98 10.39 0.51 -7.65
CA ALA A 98 9.59 1.55 -8.27
C ALA A 98 10.35 2.19 -9.44
N GLN A 99 9.60 2.69 -10.43
CA GLN A 99 10.20 3.30 -11.62
C GLN A 99 10.86 4.65 -11.33
N THR A 100 10.45 5.31 -10.24
CA THR A 100 10.91 6.66 -9.88
C THR A 100 11.40 6.72 -8.43
N VAL A 101 12.26 7.71 -8.14
CA VAL A 101 12.71 8.00 -6.78
C VAL A 101 11.54 8.38 -5.88
N GLN A 102 10.56 9.10 -6.40
CA GLN A 102 9.33 9.46 -5.70
C GLN A 102 8.55 8.20 -5.27
N GLY A 103 8.48 7.18 -6.14
CA GLY A 103 7.95 5.87 -5.78
C GLY A 103 8.76 5.21 -4.65
N GLU A 104 10.09 5.19 -4.73
CA GLU A 104 10.91 4.64 -3.64
C GLU A 104 10.75 5.39 -2.31
N VAL A 105 10.54 6.70 -2.34
CA VAL A 105 10.20 7.50 -1.13
C VAL A 105 8.88 7.04 -0.51
N ILE A 106 7.83 6.84 -1.32
CA ILE A 106 6.54 6.32 -0.84
C ILE A 106 6.67 4.88 -0.33
N ARG A 107 7.50 4.06 -0.98
CA ARG A 107 7.81 2.70 -0.50
C ARG A 107 8.46 2.72 0.87
N ILE A 108 9.49 3.54 1.06
CA ILE A 108 10.21 3.64 2.34
C ILE A 108 9.25 4.05 3.45
N THR A 109 8.46 5.10 3.24
CA THR A 109 7.48 5.57 4.24
C THR A 109 6.46 4.49 4.61
N GLY A 110 5.96 3.73 3.62
CA GLY A 110 5.04 2.62 3.90
C GLY A 110 5.70 1.45 4.65
N ARG A 111 6.93 1.07 4.30
CA ARG A 111 7.68 0.02 5.01
C ARG A 111 7.99 0.40 6.46
N VAL A 112 8.46 1.62 6.67
CA VAL A 112 8.74 2.16 8.02
C VAL A 112 7.45 2.21 8.84
N SER A 113 6.36 2.75 8.27
CA SER A 113 5.06 2.80 8.94
C SER A 113 4.56 1.41 9.31
N HIS A 114 4.65 0.43 8.40
CA HIS A 114 4.24 -0.94 8.68
C HIS A 114 5.05 -1.55 9.80
N GLU A 115 6.38 -1.39 9.78
CA GLU A 115 7.25 -1.93 10.81
C GLU A 115 6.95 -1.34 12.20
N VAL A 116 6.77 -0.03 12.28
CA VAL A 116 6.50 0.65 13.55
C VAL A 116 5.09 0.34 14.06
N LEU A 117 4.07 0.44 13.21
CA LEU A 117 2.67 0.36 13.64
C LEU A 117 2.14 -1.07 13.75
N ASN A 118 2.58 -1.99 12.88
CA ASN A 118 2.05 -3.35 12.84
C ASN A 118 2.98 -4.37 13.51
N ASN A 119 4.31 -4.18 13.41
CA ASN A 119 5.28 -5.07 14.02
C ASN A 119 5.86 -4.52 15.34
N GLY A 120 5.48 -3.30 15.74
CA GLY A 120 5.99 -2.66 16.95
C GLY A 120 7.51 -2.42 16.93
N GLY A 121 8.13 -2.38 15.76
CA GLY A 121 9.59 -2.33 15.60
C GLY A 121 10.32 -3.64 15.87
N GLY A 122 9.62 -4.78 15.98
CA GLY A 122 10.23 -6.07 16.30
C GLY A 122 11.28 -6.56 15.29
N ASN A 123 11.18 -6.16 14.02
CA ASN A 123 12.16 -6.48 12.97
C ASN A 123 13.10 -5.29 12.68
N TRP A 124 13.11 -4.26 13.52
CA TRP A 124 13.89 -3.06 13.26
C TRP A 124 15.39 -3.34 13.34
N ASP A 125 16.09 -3.08 12.22
CA ASP A 125 17.50 -3.44 12.05
C ASP A 125 18.31 -2.30 11.39
N ALA A 126 19.53 -2.64 10.94
CA ALA A 126 20.38 -1.68 10.24
C ALA A 126 19.80 -1.24 8.87
N GLU A 127 18.99 -2.07 8.21
CA GLU A 127 18.39 -1.74 6.92
C GLU A 127 17.27 -0.71 7.09
N TYR A 128 16.47 -0.79 8.17
CA TYR A 128 15.50 0.27 8.49
C TYR A 128 16.17 1.62 8.77
N ARG A 129 17.32 1.63 9.45
CA ARG A 129 18.10 2.87 9.64
C ARG A 129 18.60 3.43 8.31
N LYS A 130 19.13 2.59 7.42
CA LYS A 130 19.53 3.01 6.07
C LYS A 130 18.36 3.56 5.26
N MET A 131 17.15 2.99 5.42
CA MET A 131 15.94 3.51 4.78
C MET A 131 15.59 4.91 5.28
N LEU A 132 15.70 5.19 6.58
CA LEU A 132 15.51 6.54 7.12
C LEU A 132 16.55 7.55 6.59
N ASP A 133 17.81 7.14 6.51
CA ASP A 133 18.88 7.97 5.93
C ASP A 133 18.65 8.23 4.43
N ALA A 134 18.13 7.24 3.70
CA ALA A 134 17.77 7.39 2.30
C ALA A 134 16.57 8.33 2.12
N LEU A 135 15.53 8.18 2.95
CA LEU A 135 14.35 9.02 2.92
C LEU A 135 14.72 10.50 3.08
N THR A 136 15.44 10.84 4.14
CA THR A 136 15.87 12.22 4.44
C THR A 136 16.72 12.81 3.31
N ARG A 137 17.64 12.02 2.74
CA ARG A 137 18.44 12.43 1.58
C ARG A 137 17.58 12.71 0.34
N HIS A 138 16.62 11.84 0.03
CA HIS A 138 15.80 11.98 -1.17
C HIS A 138 14.82 13.15 -1.09
N LEU A 139 14.29 13.48 0.10
CA LEU A 139 13.47 14.67 0.32
C LEU A 139 14.23 15.98 0.01
N GLY A 140 15.56 15.98 0.13
CA GLY A 140 16.44 17.11 -0.21
C GLY A 140 16.96 17.10 -1.65
N SER A 141 16.46 16.23 -2.53
CA SER A 141 16.98 16.06 -3.89
C SER A 141 15.96 16.48 -4.97
N GLY A 142 16.42 16.78 -6.18
CA GLY A 142 15.55 17.17 -7.30
C GLY A 142 14.90 18.54 -7.06
N ALA A 143 13.60 18.53 -6.77
CA ALA A 143 12.88 19.69 -6.24
C ALA A 143 12.77 19.53 -4.70
N PRO A 144 13.74 20.04 -3.94
CA PRO A 144 13.84 19.76 -2.51
C PRO A 144 12.67 20.38 -1.74
N LEU A 145 12.31 19.75 -0.62
CA LEU A 145 11.43 20.38 0.37
C LEU A 145 12.07 21.66 0.93
N ALA A 146 11.21 22.55 1.46
CA ALA A 146 11.68 23.74 2.17
C ALA A 146 12.62 23.35 3.32
N PRO A 147 13.67 24.16 3.63
CA PRO A 147 14.65 23.82 4.66
C PRO A 147 14.06 23.45 6.03
N VAL A 148 12.97 24.11 6.42
CA VAL A 148 12.25 23.80 7.68
C VAL A 148 11.67 22.38 7.69
N LEU A 149 11.12 21.91 6.56
CA LEU A 149 10.56 20.57 6.43
C LEU A 149 11.65 19.50 6.34
N LEU A 150 12.81 19.84 5.75
CA LEU A 150 13.97 18.95 5.75
C LEU A 150 14.51 18.73 7.17
N GLN A 151 14.58 19.81 7.96
CA GLN A 151 14.97 19.71 9.36
C GLN A 151 13.97 18.87 10.16
N GLU A 152 12.66 19.12 9.99
CA GLU A 152 11.61 18.34 10.64
C GLU A 152 11.71 16.84 10.27
N ALA A 153 11.93 16.52 9.00
CA ALA A 153 12.10 15.14 8.54
C ALA A 153 13.34 14.47 9.18
N ALA A 154 14.45 15.21 9.33
CA ALA A 154 15.65 14.71 9.99
C ALA A 154 15.41 14.44 11.49
N ASP A 155 14.70 15.33 12.17
CA ASP A 155 14.37 15.18 13.59
C ASP A 155 13.45 13.96 13.83
N LEU A 156 12.43 13.78 12.97
CA LEU A 156 11.54 12.62 13.00
C LEU A 156 12.28 11.31 12.70
N ALA A 157 13.17 11.31 11.71
CA ALA A 157 14.03 10.15 11.43
C ALA A 157 14.94 9.82 12.62
N GLY A 158 15.45 10.84 13.32
CA GLY A 158 16.24 10.68 14.54
C GLY A 158 15.46 10.00 15.66
N ARG A 159 14.20 10.41 15.89
CA ARG A 159 13.31 9.78 16.88
C ARG A 159 13.01 8.32 16.57
N LEU A 160 12.77 8.01 15.30
CA LEU A 160 12.46 6.65 14.86
C LEU A 160 13.70 5.76 14.73
N ARG A 161 14.92 6.25 14.97
CA ARG A 161 16.16 5.52 14.70
C ARG A 161 16.28 4.16 15.40
N ASN A 162 15.57 3.99 16.52
CA ASN A 162 15.52 2.77 17.32
C ASN A 162 14.25 1.92 17.09
N GLY A 163 13.44 2.24 16.09
CA GLY A 163 12.27 1.46 15.69
C GLY A 163 11.01 1.70 16.51
N SER A 164 11.08 2.60 17.48
CA SER A 164 9.91 3.12 18.19
C SER A 164 10.23 4.51 18.76
N ASP A 165 9.18 5.29 19.00
CA ASP A 165 9.26 6.60 19.68
C ASP A 165 9.13 6.45 21.22
N TYR A 166 9.24 5.22 21.76
CA TYR A 166 9.26 4.99 23.21
C TYR A 166 10.62 5.38 23.80
N GLY A 167 10.89 6.69 23.86
CA GLY A 167 12.18 7.20 24.32
C GLY A 167 12.29 8.72 24.45
N CYS A 168 11.35 9.38 25.15
CA CYS A 168 11.60 10.49 26.10
C CYS A 168 10.28 11.06 26.65
N ALA A 169 9.63 10.34 27.57
CA ALA A 169 8.66 10.89 28.52
C ALA A 169 8.48 9.91 29.70
N CYS A 170 9.51 9.81 30.53
CA CYS A 170 9.43 9.36 31.92
C CYS A 170 10.26 10.33 32.75
#